data_AF-A0A3B3XGY8-F1
#
_entry.id   AF-A0A3B3XGY8-F1
#
_cell.length_a   1.000
_cell.length_b   1.000
_cell.length_c   1.000
_cell.angle_alpha   90.00
_cell.angle_beta   90.00
_cell.angle_gamma   90.00
#
_symmetry.space_group_name_H-M   'P 1'
#
loop_
_entity.id
_entity.type
_entity.pdbx_description
1 polymer ?
#
loop_
_entity_poly.entity_id
_entity_poly.type
_entity_poly.pdbx_seq_one_letter_code
_entity_poly.pdbx_strand_id
1 'polypeptide(L)'
;WDHVCFGARVWVREKEQLLPATVNSCGDGTLVVTTDYGEVFYLQQAEVTRERVYAMHQSSIDGVEDMSALAELHEAAIMHNLYQRYQKDNIYTNIGSILAAVNPYKQIPGLYDLDRVDLYSKHHLGELPPHIFAVANECYRCLWKRHDSQCVLISGESGAGKTESTKLLLQFLSVMSQNSIAAPQSERTTHVEQAIVQSSPIMEAFGNAKTVYNNNSSRFGKFIQLHFSECGNIQGGCVIDCILTVCGGTTVF
;
A
#
# COMPACT_ATOMS: atom_id res chain seq x y z
N TRP A 1 4.11 -9.39 38.62
CA TRP A 1 3.78 -8.18 37.84
C TRP A 1 4.55 -6.96 38.35
N ASP A 2 5.58 -7.15 39.17
CA ASP A 2 6.37 -6.08 39.81
C ASP A 2 7.27 -5.27 38.86
N HIS A 3 7.08 -5.39 37.55
CA HIS A 3 7.97 -4.83 36.52
C HIS A 3 7.25 -4.17 35.33
N VAL A 4 5.94 -3.92 35.40
CA VAL A 4 5.30 -3.04 34.40
C VAL A 4 5.65 -1.60 34.78
N CYS A 5 6.81 -1.16 34.29
CA CYS A 5 7.34 0.16 34.58
C CYS A 5 6.56 1.24 33.83
N PHE A 6 6.51 2.43 34.42
CA PHE A 6 6.12 3.65 33.73
C PHE A 6 6.79 3.75 32.35
N GLY A 7 6.01 4.05 31.30
CA GLY A 7 6.49 4.13 29.92
C GLY A 7 6.57 2.80 29.17
N ALA A 8 6.26 1.67 29.79
CA ALA A 8 6.23 0.38 29.10
C ALA A 8 5.14 0.36 28.00
N ARG A 9 5.49 -0.26 26.87
CA ARG A 9 4.61 -0.48 25.72
C ARG A 9 3.89 -1.81 25.86
N VAL A 10 2.57 -1.78 25.85
CA VAL A 10 1.72 -2.95 26.11
C VAL A 10 0.55 -3.03 25.13
N TRP A 11 0.16 -4.26 24.82
CA TRP A 11 -1.13 -4.55 24.23
C TRP A 11 -2.18 -4.65 25.32
N VAL A 12 -3.30 -3.96 25.13
CA VAL A 12 -4.47 -3.99 26.02
C VAL A 12 -5.63 -4.63 25.27
N ARG A 13 -6.14 -5.74 25.81
CA ARG A 13 -7.33 -6.40 25.29
C ARG A 13 -8.56 -5.81 25.96
N GLU A 14 -9.42 -5.20 25.15
CA GLU A 14 -10.70 -4.67 25.58
C GLU A 14 -11.79 -5.29 24.71
N LYS A 15 -12.62 -6.14 25.33
CA LYS A 15 -13.59 -6.99 24.62
C LYS A 15 -12.90 -7.85 23.54
N GLU A 16 -13.29 -7.68 22.28
CA GLU A 16 -12.74 -8.39 21.12
C GLU A 16 -11.62 -7.61 20.42
N GLN A 17 -11.25 -6.42 20.92
CA GLN A 17 -10.21 -5.58 20.33
C GLN A 17 -8.92 -5.63 21.12
N LEU A 18 -7.81 -5.48 20.40
CA LEU A 18 -6.49 -5.35 20.98
C LEU A 18 -5.91 -3.99 20.60
N LEU A 19 -5.47 -3.24 21.60
CA LEU A 19 -5.07 -1.84 21.45
C LEU A 19 -3.62 -1.63 21.90
N PRO A 20 -2.78 -0.95 21.11
CA PRO A 20 -1.44 -0.58 21.53
C PRO A 20 -1.53 0.58 22.52
N ALA A 21 -0.83 0.48 23.65
CA ALA A 21 -0.90 1.45 24.73
C ALA A 21 0.44 1.67 25.44
N THR A 22 0.53 2.79 26.14
CA THR A 22 1.63 3.14 27.05
C THR A 22 1.14 3.11 28.49
N VAL A 23 1.97 2.60 29.39
CA VAL A 23 1.69 2.63 30.83
C VAL A 23 2.02 4.01 31.40
N ASN A 24 1.01 4.71 31.89
CA ASN A 24 1.13 6.07 32.42
C ASN A 24 1.32 6.07 33.94
N SER A 25 0.71 5.13 34.66
CA SER A 25 0.95 4.96 36.09
C SER A 25 0.54 3.57 36.55
N CYS A 26 1.18 3.09 37.62
CA CYS A 26 0.81 1.88 38.32
C CYS A 26 0.91 2.20 39.81
N GLY A 27 -0.23 2.48 40.44
CA GLY A 27 -0.30 2.93 41.84
C GLY A 27 -1.70 2.74 42.42
N ASP A 28 -1.79 2.62 43.75
CA ASP A 28 -3.06 2.50 44.48
C ASP A 28 -4.00 1.39 43.97
N GLY A 29 -3.43 0.27 43.50
CA GLY A 29 -4.19 -0.85 42.97
C GLY A 29 -4.83 -0.59 41.59
N THR A 30 -4.48 0.51 40.92
CA THR A 30 -4.97 0.85 39.57
C THR A 30 -3.80 1.01 38.59
N LEU A 31 -3.91 0.37 37.44
CA LEU A 31 -3.03 0.54 36.30
C LEU A 31 -3.70 1.50 35.31
N VAL A 32 -3.03 2.61 34.99
CA VAL A 32 -3.50 3.58 34.00
C VAL A 32 -2.69 3.43 32.73
N VAL A 33 -3.38 3.19 31.62
CA VAL A 33 -2.78 3.06 30.29
C VAL A 33 -3.45 4.02 29.32
N THR A 34 -2.67 4.62 28.42
CA THR A 34 -3.18 5.45 27.33
C THR A 34 -2.91 4.74 26.02
N THR A 35 -3.96 4.49 25.24
CA THR A 35 -3.83 3.92 23.90
C THR A 35 -3.24 4.94 22.95
N ASP A 36 -2.59 4.45 21.91
CA ASP A 36 -2.05 5.32 20.85
C ASP A 36 -3.15 6.03 20.04
N TYR A 37 -4.41 5.65 20.26
CA TYR A 37 -5.59 6.26 19.67
C TYR A 37 -6.24 7.32 20.58
N GLY A 38 -5.65 7.59 21.75
CA GLY A 38 -6.05 8.67 22.66
C GLY A 38 -7.00 8.25 23.78
N GLU A 39 -7.38 6.98 23.87
CA GLU A 39 -8.25 6.47 24.92
C GLU A 39 -7.44 6.18 26.19
N VAL A 40 -8.04 6.43 27.36
CA VAL A 40 -7.40 6.16 28.65
C VAL A 40 -8.19 5.09 29.39
N PHE A 41 -7.51 3.99 29.75
CA PHE A 41 -8.09 2.91 30.53
C PHE A 41 -7.56 2.92 31.96
N TYR A 42 -8.48 2.76 32.90
CA TYR A 42 -8.21 2.59 34.33
C TYR A 42 -8.52 1.14 34.69
N LEU A 43 -7.48 0.32 34.78
CA LEU A 43 -7.60 -1.12 35.04
C LEU A 43 -7.33 -1.39 36.51
N GLN A 44 -8.30 -1.97 37.21
CA GLN A 44 -8.09 -2.42 38.58
C GLN A 44 -7.07 -3.58 38.59
N GLN A 45 -6.24 -3.68 39.63
CA GLN A 45 -5.18 -4.70 39.69
C GLN A 45 -5.72 -6.13 39.56
N ALA A 46 -6.94 -6.38 40.03
CA ALA A 46 -7.63 -7.67 39.87
C ALA A 46 -7.97 -8.01 38.39
N GLU A 47 -8.06 -6.99 37.53
CA GLU A 47 -8.38 -7.12 36.11
C GLU A 47 -7.13 -7.24 35.22
N VAL A 48 -5.95 -6.93 35.76
CA VAL A 48 -4.67 -6.98 35.02
C VAL A 48 -4.17 -8.43 34.98
N THR A 49 -4.64 -9.19 34.00
CA THR A 49 -4.19 -10.56 33.72
C THR A 49 -3.24 -10.59 32.52
N ARG A 50 -2.51 -11.71 32.33
CA ARG A 50 -1.60 -11.88 31.18
C ARG A 50 -2.34 -11.93 29.84
N GLU A 51 -3.64 -12.21 29.90
CA GLU A 51 -4.52 -12.24 28.73
C GLU A 51 -5.07 -10.85 28.40
N ARG A 52 -5.23 -9.99 29.43
CA ARG A 52 -5.76 -8.64 29.26
C ARG A 52 -4.70 -7.62 28.91
N VAL A 53 -3.52 -7.69 29.54
CA VAL A 53 -2.43 -6.76 29.31
C VAL A 53 -1.14 -7.54 29.12
N TYR A 54 -0.41 -7.33 28.03
CA TYR A 54 0.88 -7.98 27.81
C TYR A 54 1.85 -7.08 27.06
N ALA A 55 3.15 -7.33 27.19
CA ALA A 55 4.17 -6.49 26.58
C ALA A 55 4.11 -6.54 25.05
N MET A 56 4.29 -5.39 24.40
CA MET A 56 4.45 -5.34 22.94
C MET A 56 5.85 -5.82 22.55
N HIS A 57 5.94 -6.54 21.43
CA HIS A 57 7.24 -6.88 20.85
C HIS A 57 7.88 -5.64 20.21
N GLN A 58 9.23 -5.58 20.22
CA GLN A 58 9.99 -4.44 19.71
C GLN A 58 9.64 -4.09 18.25
N SER A 59 9.42 -5.11 17.40
CA SER A 59 8.98 -4.91 16.00
C SER A 59 7.66 -4.13 15.88
N SER A 60 6.73 -4.34 16.82
CA SER A 60 5.44 -3.65 16.86
C SER A 60 5.57 -2.23 17.41
N ILE A 61 6.63 -1.95 18.19
CA ILE A 61 6.90 -0.62 18.74
C ILE A 61 7.55 0.28 17.70
N ASP A 62 8.58 -0.23 17.01
CA ASP A 62 9.37 0.55 16.05
C ASP A 62 8.67 0.74 14.70
N GLY A 63 7.81 -0.23 14.34
CA GLY A 63 7.23 -0.37 13.02
C GLY A 63 8.21 -1.01 12.03
N VAL A 64 7.68 -1.61 10.97
CA VAL A 64 8.44 -2.36 9.96
C VAL A 64 8.01 -1.96 8.55
N GLU A 65 8.97 -1.99 7.62
CA GLU A 65 8.70 -1.76 6.20
C GLU A 65 8.09 -2.98 5.51
N ASP A 66 8.38 -4.18 6.02
CA ASP A 66 7.80 -5.44 5.58
C ASP A 66 7.14 -6.15 6.77
N MET A 67 5.83 -6.35 6.70
CA MET A 67 5.04 -6.95 7.79
C MET A 67 5.31 -8.44 7.97
N SER A 68 6.03 -9.11 7.06
CA SER A 68 6.57 -10.46 7.32
C SER A 68 7.62 -10.48 8.43
N ALA A 69 8.20 -9.33 8.78
CA ALA A 69 9.15 -9.18 9.89
C ALA A 69 8.48 -8.90 11.24
N LEU A 70 7.14 -8.79 11.31
CA LEU A 70 6.43 -8.66 12.58
C LEU A 70 6.52 -9.98 13.37
N ALA A 71 6.97 -9.91 14.61
CA ALA A 71 6.94 -11.06 15.51
C ALA A 71 5.51 -11.37 16.01
N GLU A 72 4.67 -10.35 16.11
CA GLU A 72 3.28 -10.44 16.55
C GLU A 72 2.35 -10.34 15.33
N LEU A 73 1.78 -11.48 14.91
CA LEU A 73 0.94 -11.58 13.71
C LEU A 73 -0.55 -11.64 14.07
N HIS A 74 -1.08 -10.53 14.58
CA HIS A 74 -2.51 -10.33 14.80
C HIS A 74 -2.98 -9.01 14.18
N GLU A 75 -4.28 -8.88 13.95
CA GLU A 75 -4.88 -7.72 13.24
C GLU A 75 -4.45 -6.37 13.83
N ALA A 76 -4.40 -6.25 15.16
CA ALA A 76 -3.99 -5.03 15.82
C ALA A 76 -2.52 -4.64 15.59
N ALA A 77 -1.60 -5.60 15.40
CA ALA A 77 -0.20 -5.30 15.11
C ALA A 77 -0.04 -4.79 13.67
N ILE A 78 -0.76 -5.42 12.74
CA ILE A 78 -0.84 -4.98 11.33
C ILE A 78 -1.41 -3.57 11.26
N MET A 79 -2.55 -3.33 11.90
CA MET A 79 -3.20 -2.01 11.94
C MET A 79 -2.30 -0.95 12.57
N HIS A 80 -1.66 -1.27 13.69
CA HIS A 80 -0.75 -0.35 14.38
C HIS A 80 0.45 0.02 13.51
N ASN A 81 1.07 -0.96 12.84
CA ASN A 81 2.20 -0.71 11.94
C ASN A 81 1.78 0.23 10.77
N LEU A 82 0.64 -0.07 10.14
CA LEU A 82 0.10 0.79 9.06
C LEU A 82 -0.20 2.20 9.57
N TYR A 83 -0.78 2.33 10.77
CA TYR A 83 -1.09 3.61 11.40
C TYR A 83 0.17 4.44 11.68
N GLN A 84 1.18 3.85 12.31
CA GLN A 84 2.45 4.53 12.62
C GLN A 84 3.17 5.01 11.36
N ARG A 85 3.15 4.20 10.30
CA ARG A 85 3.73 4.57 9.00
C ARG A 85 2.94 5.67 8.32
N TYR A 86 1.61 5.57 8.33
CA TYR A 86 0.72 6.58 7.76
C TYR A 86 0.88 7.96 8.41
N GLN A 87 1.07 8.02 9.74
CA GLN A 87 1.35 9.27 10.46
C GLN A 87 2.64 9.97 10.00
N LYS A 88 3.57 9.22 9.40
CA LYS A 88 4.85 9.72 8.87
C LYS A 88 4.82 9.89 7.33
N ASP A 89 3.64 9.91 6.73
CA ASP A 89 3.42 9.94 5.28
C ASP A 89 4.00 8.74 4.50
N ASN A 90 4.30 7.65 5.20
CA ASN A 90 4.71 6.37 4.59
C ASN A 90 3.47 5.52 4.29
N ILE A 91 2.88 5.72 3.11
CA ILE A 91 1.60 5.09 2.75
C ILE A 91 1.73 3.64 2.26
N TYR A 92 2.94 3.19 1.94
CA TYR A 92 3.23 1.88 1.39
C TYR A 92 3.91 0.98 2.42
N THR A 93 3.53 -0.29 2.47
CA THR A 93 4.13 -1.29 3.36
C THR A 93 4.16 -2.65 2.67
N ASN A 94 5.29 -3.35 2.69
CA ASN A 94 5.42 -4.66 2.06
C ASN A 94 4.85 -5.76 2.95
N ILE A 95 4.46 -6.86 2.33
CA ILE A 95 4.14 -8.16 2.93
C ILE A 95 4.82 -9.19 2.02
N GLY A 96 6.12 -9.38 2.18
CA GLY A 96 6.95 -10.03 1.17
C GLY A 96 6.85 -9.31 -0.18
N SER A 97 6.31 -9.98 -1.21
CA SER A 97 6.10 -9.38 -2.54
C SER A 97 4.76 -8.66 -2.72
N ILE A 98 3.87 -8.71 -1.73
CA ILE A 98 2.58 -8.02 -1.75
C ILE A 98 2.79 -6.60 -1.19
N LEU A 99 2.08 -5.61 -1.75
CA LEU A 99 2.15 -4.23 -1.31
C LEU A 99 0.82 -3.77 -0.72
N ALA A 100 0.83 -3.37 0.55
CA ALA A 100 -0.27 -2.64 1.17
C ALA A 100 -0.10 -1.13 0.90
N ALA A 101 -1.19 -0.47 0.50
CA ALA A 101 -1.23 0.96 0.23
C ALA A 101 -2.41 1.59 0.99
N VAL A 102 -2.15 2.64 1.77
CA VAL A 102 -3.17 3.39 2.52
C VAL A 102 -3.37 4.75 1.86
N ASN A 103 -4.58 5.05 1.38
CA ASN A 103 -4.84 6.29 0.65
C ASN A 103 -4.61 7.53 1.55
N PRO A 104 -3.67 8.43 1.21
CA PRO A 104 -3.37 9.61 2.02
C PRO A 104 -4.42 10.73 1.94
N TYR A 105 -5.31 10.70 0.94
CA TYR A 105 -6.24 11.81 0.63
C TYR A 105 -5.57 13.20 0.47
N LYS A 106 -4.25 13.23 0.31
CA LYS A 106 -3.44 14.43 0.09
C LYS A 106 -2.28 14.10 -0.85
N GLN A 107 -1.72 15.13 -1.46
CA GLN A 107 -0.47 15.01 -2.20
C GLN A 107 0.71 14.92 -1.23
N ILE A 108 1.60 13.97 -1.47
CA ILE A 108 2.86 13.83 -0.73
C ILE A 108 3.99 14.27 -1.68
N PRO A 109 4.64 15.43 -1.43
CA PRO A 109 5.67 15.96 -2.31
C PRO A 109 6.82 14.97 -2.51
N GLY A 110 7.30 14.82 -3.75
CA GLY A 110 8.45 13.97 -4.04
C GLY A 110 8.18 12.46 -4.01
N LEU A 111 6.93 12.02 -3.85
CA LEU A 111 6.57 10.59 -3.80
C LEU A 111 6.53 9.95 -5.18
N TYR A 112 6.05 10.67 -6.19
CA TYR A 112 5.83 10.16 -7.56
C TYR A 112 6.60 10.93 -8.64
N ASP A 113 7.60 11.71 -8.24
CA ASP A 113 8.41 12.51 -9.15
C ASP A 113 9.24 11.63 -10.10
N LEU A 114 9.67 12.19 -11.23
CA LEU A 114 10.47 11.46 -12.22
C LEU A 114 11.79 10.93 -11.63
N ASP A 115 12.38 11.66 -10.68
CA ASP A 115 13.58 11.21 -9.95
C ASP A 115 13.32 9.93 -9.15
N ARG A 116 12.10 9.73 -8.63
CA ARG A 116 11.71 8.48 -7.98
C ARG A 116 11.58 7.35 -8.99
N VAL A 117 11.01 7.61 -10.16
CA VAL A 117 10.93 6.61 -11.25
C VAL A 117 12.32 6.11 -11.63
N ASP A 118 13.27 7.03 -11.85
CA ASP A 118 14.67 6.68 -12.14
C ASP A 118 15.32 5.91 -10.98
N LEU A 119 15.15 6.38 -9.74
CA LEU A 119 15.69 5.70 -8.56
C LEU A 119 15.20 4.24 -8.46
N TYR A 120 13.89 4.01 -8.50
CA TYR A 120 13.32 2.66 -8.35
C TYR A 120 13.61 1.76 -9.55
N SER A 121 13.83 2.30 -10.75
CA SER A 121 14.21 1.50 -11.92
C SER A 121 15.54 0.77 -11.76
N LYS A 122 16.46 1.36 -11.00
CA LYS A 122 17.83 0.86 -10.81
C LYS A 122 17.99 -0.10 -9.63
N HIS A 123 16.96 -0.26 -8.81
CA HIS A 123 17.03 -1.04 -7.56
C HIS A 123 16.07 -2.24 -7.59
N HIS A 124 16.44 -3.29 -6.87
CA HIS A 124 15.62 -4.48 -6.68
C HIS A 124 14.56 -4.26 -5.59
N LEU A 125 13.52 -5.09 -5.60
CA LEU A 125 12.52 -5.11 -4.54
C LEU A 125 13.20 -5.39 -3.18
N GLY A 126 12.98 -4.51 -2.21
CA GLY A 126 13.54 -4.61 -0.84
C GLY A 126 14.85 -3.84 -0.62
N GLU A 127 15.50 -3.31 -1.67
CA GLU A 127 16.68 -2.43 -1.51
C GLU A 127 16.31 -1.00 -1.12
N LEU A 128 15.10 -0.58 -1.49
CA LEU A 128 14.53 0.74 -1.21
C LEU A 128 13.25 0.58 -0.36
N PRO A 129 12.81 1.67 0.30
CA PRO A 129 11.55 1.67 1.03
C PRO A 129 10.36 1.16 0.17
N PRO A 130 9.30 0.61 0.78
CA PRO A 130 8.13 0.11 0.07
C PRO A 130 7.54 1.17 -0.85
N HIS A 131 7.30 0.79 -2.11
CA HIS A 131 6.75 1.69 -3.11
C HIS A 131 6.11 0.94 -4.27
N ILE A 132 5.08 1.52 -4.87
CA ILE A 132 4.41 0.94 -6.05
C ILE A 132 5.35 0.78 -7.25
N PHE A 133 6.32 1.68 -7.39
CA PHE A 133 7.36 1.59 -8.43
C PHE A 133 8.30 0.39 -8.23
N ALA A 134 8.53 -0.06 -6.99
CA ALA A 134 9.32 -1.28 -6.75
C ALA A 134 8.56 -2.52 -7.27
N VAL A 135 7.24 -2.58 -7.05
CA VAL A 135 6.37 -3.64 -7.59
C VAL A 135 6.33 -3.59 -9.12
N ALA A 136 6.22 -2.38 -9.70
CA ALA A 136 6.26 -2.18 -11.15
C ALA A 136 7.58 -2.68 -11.75
N ASN A 137 8.71 -2.34 -11.11
CA ASN A 137 10.03 -2.74 -11.57
C ASN A 137 10.22 -4.26 -11.47
N GLU A 138 9.85 -4.89 -10.35
CA GLU A 138 9.95 -6.35 -10.21
C GLU A 138 9.08 -7.08 -11.23
N CYS A 139 7.86 -6.59 -11.48
CA CYS A 139 6.97 -7.10 -12.52
C CYS A 139 7.63 -7.00 -13.91
N TYR A 140 8.17 -5.83 -14.27
CA TYR A 140 8.87 -5.63 -15.54
C TYR A 140 10.07 -6.57 -15.68
N ARG A 141 10.91 -6.68 -14.64
CA ARG A 141 12.10 -7.56 -14.64
C ARG A 141 11.74 -9.04 -14.73
N CYS A 142 10.60 -9.45 -14.16
CA CYS A 142 10.15 -10.84 -14.20
C CYS A 142 9.85 -11.35 -15.61
N LEU A 143 9.54 -10.46 -16.58
CA LEU A 143 9.37 -10.83 -17.99
C LEU A 143 10.58 -11.59 -18.54
N TRP A 144 11.80 -11.15 -18.20
CA TRP A 144 13.04 -11.83 -18.62
C TRP A 144 13.56 -12.85 -17.61
N LYS A 145 13.29 -12.65 -16.32
CA LYS A 145 13.78 -13.57 -15.27
C LYS A 145 13.03 -14.91 -15.26
N ARG A 146 11.73 -14.90 -15.53
CA ARG A 146 10.84 -16.07 -15.43
C ARG A 146 10.34 -16.59 -16.78
N HIS A 147 10.46 -15.78 -17.84
CA HIS A 147 9.97 -16.10 -19.19
C HIS A 147 8.46 -16.41 -19.25
N ASP A 148 7.67 -15.86 -18.33
CA ASP A 148 6.22 -15.92 -18.29
C ASP A 148 5.57 -14.52 -18.25
N SER A 149 4.30 -14.45 -18.65
CA SER A 149 3.52 -13.20 -18.57
C SER A 149 3.25 -12.83 -17.11
N GLN A 150 3.43 -11.54 -16.79
CA GLN A 150 3.15 -11.02 -15.45
C GLN A 150 1.79 -10.34 -15.36
N CYS A 151 1.22 -10.31 -14.15
CA CYS A 151 -0.02 -9.64 -13.85
C CYS A 151 0.10 -8.93 -12.49
N VAL A 152 -0.39 -7.69 -12.41
CA VAL A 152 -0.52 -6.95 -11.16
C VAL A 152 -2.01 -6.76 -10.88
N LEU A 153 -2.45 -7.29 -9.74
CA LEU A 153 -3.83 -7.21 -9.28
C LEU A 153 -3.95 -6.13 -8.20
N ILE A 154 -4.89 -5.19 -8.35
CA ILE A 154 -5.11 -4.09 -7.40
C ILE A 154 -6.50 -4.22 -6.80
N SER A 155 -6.55 -4.71 -5.56
CA SER A 155 -7.79 -4.87 -4.79
C SER A 155 -8.00 -3.74 -3.78
N GLY A 156 -9.27 -3.48 -3.44
CA GLY A 156 -9.63 -2.54 -2.39
C GLY A 156 -11.07 -2.05 -2.54
N GLU A 157 -11.61 -1.45 -1.49
CA GLU A 157 -12.94 -0.85 -1.51
C GLU A 157 -13.02 0.38 -2.43
N SER A 158 -14.24 0.89 -2.65
CA SER A 158 -14.40 2.14 -3.41
C SER A 158 -13.73 3.30 -2.67
N GLY A 159 -12.90 4.06 -3.38
CA GLY A 159 -12.13 5.17 -2.80
C GLY A 159 -10.74 4.78 -2.27
N ALA A 160 -10.36 3.50 -2.28
CA ALA A 160 -9.06 3.04 -1.79
C ALA A 160 -7.84 3.50 -2.62
N GLY A 161 -8.03 4.07 -3.80
CA GLY A 161 -6.92 4.54 -4.67
C GLY A 161 -6.46 3.56 -5.75
N LYS A 162 -7.30 2.58 -6.12
CA LYS A 162 -6.99 1.58 -7.17
C LYS A 162 -6.65 2.22 -8.51
N THR A 163 -7.50 3.14 -8.99
CA THR A 163 -7.32 3.83 -10.28
C THR A 163 -6.02 4.64 -10.33
N GLU A 164 -5.70 5.36 -9.25
CA GLU A 164 -4.45 6.12 -9.15
C GLU A 164 -3.23 5.19 -9.12
N SER A 165 -3.32 4.07 -8.42
CA SER A 165 -2.28 3.03 -8.42
C SER A 165 -2.04 2.48 -9.82
N THR A 166 -3.11 2.20 -10.60
CA THR A 166 -2.99 1.77 -12.00
C THR A 166 -2.30 2.83 -12.85
N LYS A 167 -2.65 4.12 -12.72
CA LYS A 167 -2.01 5.22 -13.47
C LYS A 167 -0.51 5.29 -13.18
N LEU A 168 -0.12 5.19 -11.91
CA LEU A 168 1.29 5.23 -11.48
C LEU A 168 2.09 4.05 -12.04
N LEU A 169 1.52 2.84 -12.03
CA LEU A 169 2.14 1.66 -12.66
C LEU A 169 2.37 1.88 -14.16
N LEU A 170 1.34 2.35 -14.88
CA LEU A 170 1.43 2.62 -16.32
C LEU A 170 2.46 3.70 -16.63
N GLN A 171 2.51 4.77 -15.84
CA GLN A 171 3.50 5.83 -15.98
C GLN A 171 4.92 5.29 -15.80
N PHE A 172 5.16 4.50 -14.75
CA PHE A 172 6.46 3.88 -14.51
C PHE A 172 6.89 2.98 -15.67
N LEU A 173 6.02 2.06 -16.10
CA LEU A 173 6.31 1.13 -17.21
C LEU A 173 6.53 1.85 -18.54
N SER A 174 5.82 2.98 -18.77
CA SER A 174 6.02 3.82 -19.95
C SER A 174 7.40 4.45 -19.99
N VAL A 175 7.90 4.94 -18.84
CA VAL A 175 9.26 5.48 -18.74
C VAL A 175 10.31 4.37 -18.95
N MET A 176 10.07 3.17 -18.41
CA MET A 176 10.95 2.01 -18.64
C MET A 176 11.02 1.61 -20.11
N SER A 177 9.87 1.56 -20.79
CA SER A 177 9.78 1.32 -22.24
C SER A 177 10.61 2.33 -23.04
N GLN A 178 10.51 3.61 -22.71
CA GLN A 178 11.25 4.65 -23.44
C GLN A 178 12.76 4.58 -23.19
N ASN A 179 13.18 4.11 -22.01
CA ASN A 179 14.59 3.98 -21.67
C ASN A 179 15.27 2.78 -22.32
N SER A 180 14.51 1.74 -22.71
CA SER A 180 15.05 0.58 -23.43
C SER A 180 15.27 0.83 -24.92
N ILE A 181 14.65 1.86 -25.49
CA ILE A 181 14.88 2.28 -26.87
C ILE A 181 16.20 3.06 -26.95
N ALA A 182 17.20 2.47 -27.60
CA ALA A 182 18.50 3.09 -27.89
C ALA A 182 18.42 4.13 -29.04
N ALA A 183 17.42 5.02 -28.99
CA ALA A 183 17.22 6.09 -29.95
C ALA A 183 17.40 7.47 -29.27
N PRO A 184 17.80 8.51 -30.03
CA PRO A 184 17.83 9.88 -29.55
C PRO A 184 16.48 10.27 -28.94
N GLN A 185 16.46 11.14 -27.92
CA GLN A 185 15.20 11.58 -27.28
C GLN A 185 14.18 12.16 -28.29
N SER A 186 14.63 12.69 -29.42
CA SER A 186 13.80 13.20 -30.51
C SER A 186 13.05 12.12 -31.32
N GLU A 187 13.51 10.86 -31.26
CA GLU A 187 12.95 9.71 -32.00
C GLU A 187 12.24 8.70 -31.08
N ARG A 188 12.24 8.92 -29.77
CA ARG A 188 11.42 8.14 -28.83
C ARG A 188 9.95 8.44 -29.13
N THR A 189 9.33 7.61 -29.97
CA THR A 189 7.91 7.73 -30.30
C THR A 189 7.09 7.45 -29.06
N THR A 190 6.54 8.51 -28.46
CA THR A 190 5.72 8.43 -27.24
C THR A 190 4.28 7.98 -27.50
N HIS A 191 3.91 7.66 -28.73
CA HIS A 191 2.51 7.59 -29.15
C HIS A 191 1.73 6.45 -28.50
N VAL A 192 2.30 5.26 -28.36
CA VAL A 192 1.59 4.10 -27.79
C VAL A 192 1.47 4.26 -26.27
N GLU A 193 2.56 4.62 -25.60
CA GLU A 193 2.58 4.86 -24.16
C GLU A 193 1.65 6.03 -23.78
N GLN A 194 1.71 7.14 -24.52
CA GLN A 194 0.80 8.27 -24.31
C GLN A 194 -0.64 7.88 -24.60
N ALA A 195 -0.93 7.14 -25.67
CA ALA A 195 -2.30 6.70 -25.95
C ALA A 195 -2.86 5.84 -24.81
N ILE A 196 -2.05 4.94 -24.23
CA ILE A 196 -2.46 4.12 -23.09
C ILE A 196 -2.75 5.01 -21.87
N VAL A 197 -1.88 5.96 -21.54
CA VAL A 197 -2.10 6.88 -20.42
C VAL A 197 -3.32 7.79 -20.66
N GLN A 198 -3.46 8.35 -21.87
CA GLN A 198 -4.54 9.25 -22.27
C GLN A 198 -5.88 8.55 -22.50
N SER A 199 -5.91 7.22 -22.61
CA SER A 199 -7.17 6.47 -22.61
C SER A 199 -7.88 6.52 -21.26
N SER A 200 -7.14 6.71 -20.16
CA SER A 200 -7.72 6.71 -18.81
C SER A 200 -8.73 7.84 -18.59
N PRO A 201 -8.44 9.12 -18.89
CA PRO A 201 -9.45 10.19 -18.83
C PRO A 201 -10.73 9.91 -19.63
N ILE A 202 -10.60 9.28 -20.81
CA ILE A 202 -11.75 8.92 -21.65
C ILE A 202 -12.60 7.86 -20.95
N MET A 203 -11.98 6.78 -20.50
CA MET A 203 -12.69 5.71 -19.77
C MET A 203 -13.31 6.20 -18.47
N GLU A 204 -12.64 7.10 -17.75
CA GLU A 204 -13.19 7.71 -16.53
C GLU A 204 -14.41 8.58 -16.85
N ALA A 205 -14.38 9.37 -17.92
CA ALA A 205 -15.50 10.23 -18.32
C ALA A 205 -16.78 9.42 -18.65
N PHE A 206 -16.62 8.21 -19.21
CA PHE A 206 -17.76 7.35 -19.57
C PHE A 206 -18.13 6.32 -18.50
N GLY A 207 -17.19 5.88 -17.66
CA GLY A 207 -17.36 4.74 -16.77
C GLY A 207 -17.25 5.05 -15.28
N ASN A 208 -16.88 6.28 -14.89
CA ASN A 208 -16.90 6.70 -13.49
C ASN A 208 -18.16 7.48 -13.17
N ALA A 209 -18.61 7.35 -11.91
CA ALA A 209 -19.73 8.10 -11.38
C ALA A 209 -19.45 8.54 -9.95
N LYS A 210 -20.07 9.65 -9.55
CA LYS A 210 -20.09 10.07 -8.15
C LYS A 210 -20.91 9.10 -7.32
N THR A 211 -20.35 8.65 -6.21
CA THR A 211 -21.01 7.84 -5.17
C THR A 211 -20.92 8.55 -3.82
N VAL A 212 -21.58 8.00 -2.80
CA VAL A 212 -21.51 8.52 -1.42
C VAL A 212 -20.07 8.48 -0.88
N TYR A 213 -19.27 7.48 -1.28
CA TYR A 213 -17.91 7.24 -0.74
C TYR A 213 -16.78 7.80 -1.63
N ASN A 214 -17.03 7.96 -2.93
CA ASN A 214 -16.01 8.39 -3.88
C ASN A 214 -16.64 9.21 -5.02
N ASN A 215 -16.14 10.43 -5.23
CA ASN A 215 -16.60 11.34 -6.28
C ASN A 215 -16.23 10.87 -7.70
N ASN A 216 -15.22 10.00 -7.83
CA ASN A 216 -14.76 9.42 -9.09
C ASN A 216 -14.73 7.88 -8.99
N SER A 217 -15.86 7.28 -8.60
CA SER A 217 -15.95 5.82 -8.44
C SER A 217 -16.07 5.15 -9.80
N SER A 218 -15.09 4.34 -10.18
CA SER A 218 -15.21 3.45 -11.33
C SER A 218 -16.32 2.43 -11.12
N ARG A 219 -17.16 2.26 -12.14
CA ARG A 219 -18.33 1.35 -12.14
C ARG A 219 -18.13 0.13 -13.06
N PHE A 220 -16.92 -0.09 -13.53
CA PHE A 220 -16.49 -1.18 -14.38
C PHE A 220 -15.13 -1.70 -13.89
N GLY A 221 -14.84 -2.98 -14.09
CA GLY A 221 -13.49 -3.51 -13.93
C GLY A 221 -12.69 -3.25 -15.20
N LYS A 222 -11.40 -2.95 -15.08
CA LYS A 222 -10.52 -2.67 -16.22
C LYS A 222 -9.32 -3.59 -16.20
N PHE A 223 -9.15 -4.40 -17.24
CA PHE A 223 -7.95 -5.20 -17.44
C PHE A 223 -7.11 -4.58 -18.57
N ILE A 224 -5.89 -4.16 -18.25
CA ILE A 224 -4.96 -3.57 -19.22
C ILE A 224 -3.84 -4.55 -19.48
N GLN A 225 -3.72 -4.96 -20.74
CA GLN A 225 -2.63 -5.80 -21.20
C GLN A 225 -1.60 -4.94 -21.94
N LEU A 226 -0.33 -5.02 -21.54
CA LEU A 226 0.80 -4.39 -22.21
C LEU A 226 1.67 -5.46 -22.84
N HIS A 227 2.04 -5.28 -24.11
CA HIS A 227 2.89 -6.20 -24.85
C HIS A 227 4.29 -5.61 -24.95
N PHE A 228 5.27 -6.26 -24.33
CA PHE A 228 6.66 -5.85 -24.36
C PHE A 228 7.45 -6.68 -25.38
N SER A 229 8.36 -6.02 -26.08
CA SER A 229 9.35 -6.70 -26.92
C SER A 229 10.43 -7.37 -26.06
N GLU A 230 11.24 -8.23 -26.68
CA GLU A 230 12.45 -8.78 -26.05
C GLU A 230 13.47 -7.70 -25.64
N CYS A 231 13.46 -6.55 -26.34
CA CYS A 231 14.29 -5.39 -26.01
C CYS A 231 13.72 -4.57 -24.84
N GLY A 232 12.47 -4.82 -24.44
CA GLY A 232 11.82 -4.20 -23.28
C GLY A 232 11.03 -2.94 -23.56
N ASN A 233 10.79 -2.61 -24.83
CA ASN A 233 9.89 -1.53 -25.20
C ASN A 233 8.46 -2.05 -25.41
N ILE A 234 7.47 -1.22 -25.12
CA ILE A 234 6.06 -1.51 -25.34
C ILE A 234 5.80 -1.48 -26.85
N GLN A 235 5.31 -2.59 -27.40
CA GLN A 235 4.91 -2.72 -28.80
C GLN A 235 3.44 -2.35 -29.01
N GLY A 236 2.63 -2.50 -27.97
CA GLY A 236 1.19 -2.29 -28.02
C GLY A 236 0.52 -2.63 -26.70
N GLY A 237 -0.79 -2.47 -26.67
CA GLY A 237 -1.60 -2.86 -25.53
C GLY A 237 -3.07 -3.03 -25.90
N CYS A 238 -3.79 -3.70 -25.03
CA CYS A 238 -5.23 -3.90 -25.13
C CYS A 238 -5.87 -3.52 -23.79
N VAL A 239 -7.01 -2.84 -23.84
CA VAL A 239 -7.84 -2.62 -22.66
C VAL A 239 -9.10 -3.46 -22.84
N ILE A 240 -9.37 -4.31 -21.85
CA ILE A 240 -10.57 -5.14 -21.79
C ILE A 240 -11.44 -4.59 -20.65
N ASP A 241 -12.61 -4.09 -21.02
CA ASP A 241 -13.60 -3.61 -20.06
C ASP A 241 -14.46 -4.79 -19.59
N CYS A 242 -14.45 -5.04 -18.28
CA CYS A 242 -15.34 -6.00 -17.66
C CYS A 242 -16.53 -5.24 -17.05
N ILE A 243 -17.69 -5.35 -17.71
CA ILE A 243 -18.95 -4.82 -17.19
C ILE A 243 -19.36 -5.67 -15.97
N LEU A 244 -19.15 -5.13 -14.78
CA LEU A 244 -19.68 -5.67 -13.53
C LEU A 244 -20.94 -4.89 -13.17
N THR A 245 -22.04 -5.13 -13.88
CA THR A 245 -23.34 -4.60 -13.44
C THR A 245 -24.00 -5.59 -12.49
N VAL A 246 -24.29 -5.06 -11.30
CA VAL A 246 -25.32 -5.45 -10.32
C VAL A 246 -24.88 -6.38 -9.18
N CYS A 247 -24.87 -5.78 -7.97
CA CYS A 247 -24.87 -6.38 -6.62
C CYS A 247 -23.54 -6.90 -6.04
N GLY A 248 -22.78 -6.02 -5.37
CA GLY A 248 -21.91 -6.43 -4.25
C GLY A 248 -20.50 -5.83 -4.24
N GLY A 249 -20.33 -4.69 -3.55
CA GLY A 249 -19.16 -4.30 -2.76
C GLY A 249 -17.79 -4.07 -3.42
N THR A 250 -17.32 -4.94 -4.31
CA THR A 250 -15.89 -5.01 -4.63
C THR A 250 -15.65 -5.03 -6.13
N THR A 251 -15.05 -3.95 -6.65
CA THR A 251 -14.54 -3.90 -8.02
C THR A 251 -13.06 -4.27 -8.02
N VAL A 252 -12.71 -5.29 -8.79
CA VAL A 252 -11.34 -5.77 -8.99
C VAL A 252 -10.75 -5.07 -10.22
N PHE A 253 -9.51 -4.59 -10.10
CA PHE A 253 -8.73 -3.95 -11.16
C PHE A 253 -7.40 -4.66 -11.37
#